data_AF-A0A421DZQ1-F1
#
_entry.id   AF-A0A421DZQ1-F1
#
_cell.length_a   1.000
_cell.length_b   1.000
_cell.length_c   1.000
_cell.angle_alpha   90.00
_cell.angle_beta   90.00
_cell.angle_gamma   90.00
#
_symmetry.space_group_name_H-M   'P 1'
#
loop_
_entity.id
_entity.type
_entity.pdbx_description
1 polymer ?
#
loop_
_entity_poly.entity_id
_entity_poly.type
_entity_poly.pdbx_seq_one_letter_code
_entity_poly.pdbx_strand_id
1 'polypeptide(L)'
;MARNAGWQLLVLTVVVTAGCGGFGFSGGDGSPTPVTPAPVPTDSATAYPAGVGPTGVTSPSLLGSAHGDRLNGTGYTLTMTRTVRYANGSLRSHLRVHVALDKNRTHLANISVRGHAAPVLLGRPPATASFWSDGDTYLRRLVRDNRTVYNEYDPPDSYAGTWQYWVHTAALNGRPAADVTRTVAPFHTRTSRSGRSDGAVYVISGDRLRDNATSTVWASRKNATLVAHVTRSGLVRNYRTEYTTVTDGGDPITVTRTVRFTKVGNTMVGPPPWRDRAQSTPD
;
A
#
# COMPACT_ATOMS: atom_id res chain seq x y z
N MET A 1 -13.69 -53.17 -23.18
CA MET A 1 -14.74 -54.08 -22.66
C MET A 1 -15.72 -53.21 -21.87
N ALA A 2 -16.66 -52.53 -22.53
CA ALA A 2 -18.07 -52.94 -22.70
C ALA A 2 -18.82 -53.11 -21.36
N ARG A 3 -19.67 -52.13 -20.99
CA ARG A 3 -21.16 -52.19 -20.95
C ARG A 3 -21.68 -52.53 -19.52
N ASN A 4 -22.74 -51.96 -18.91
CA ASN A 4 -23.94 -51.21 -19.33
C ASN A 4 -24.57 -50.45 -18.12
N ALA A 5 -25.37 -49.41 -18.43
CA ALA A 5 -26.68 -48.97 -17.88
C ALA A 5 -26.92 -48.96 -16.35
N GLY A 6 -27.42 -47.91 -15.67
CA GLY A 6 -28.31 -46.82 -16.05
C GLY A 6 -29.79 -47.20 -15.79
N TRP A 7 -30.44 -46.68 -14.73
CA TRP A 7 -31.81 -46.09 -14.77
C TRP A 7 -32.34 -45.57 -13.41
N GLN A 8 -32.89 -44.34 -13.46
CA GLN A 8 -34.19 -43.89 -12.92
C GLN A 8 -34.41 -43.36 -11.48
N LEU A 9 -34.92 -42.12 -11.48
CA LEU A 9 -35.61 -41.32 -10.46
C LEU A 9 -36.72 -42.06 -9.69
N LEU A 10 -36.94 -41.62 -8.44
CA LEU A 10 -38.28 -41.62 -7.85
C LEU A 10 -38.50 -40.39 -6.96
N VAL A 11 -39.44 -39.56 -7.40
CA VAL A 11 -40.07 -38.43 -6.70
C VAL A 11 -41.20 -38.99 -5.85
N LEU A 12 -41.29 -38.61 -4.58
CA LEU A 12 -42.45 -38.94 -3.74
C LEU A 12 -42.92 -37.70 -2.99
N THR A 13 -43.90 -37.07 -3.61
CA THR A 13 -44.79 -36.03 -3.07
C THR A 13 -45.82 -36.73 -2.18
N VAL A 14 -45.96 -36.31 -0.92
CA VAL A 14 -47.11 -36.66 -0.07
C VAL A 14 -47.78 -35.36 0.37
N VAL A 15 -48.97 -35.13 -0.18
CA VAL A 15 -50.01 -34.21 0.28
C VAL A 15 -51.20 -35.08 0.71
N VAL A 16 -52.14 -34.49 1.48
CA VAL A 16 -53.47 -35.00 1.93
C VAL A 16 -53.39 -35.51 3.39
N THR A 17 -54.19 -35.09 4.40
CA THR A 17 -55.55 -34.49 4.52
C THR A 17 -55.69 -33.90 5.94
N ALA A 18 -56.24 -32.70 6.13
CA ALA A 18 -57.65 -32.39 6.50
C ALA A 18 -58.10 -32.72 7.95
N GLY A 19 -58.44 -31.65 8.69
CA GLY A 19 -59.74 -31.51 9.37
C GLY A 19 -59.91 -32.00 10.82
N CYS A 20 -59.97 -31.06 11.76
CA CYS A 20 -61.01 -31.04 12.79
C CYS A 20 -61.25 -29.61 13.28
N GLY A 21 -62.45 -29.08 13.00
CA GLY A 21 -63.00 -27.91 13.68
C GLY A 21 -63.65 -28.31 15.00
N GLY A 22 -63.58 -27.43 16.00
CA GLY A 22 -64.27 -27.58 17.28
C GLY A 22 -64.34 -26.25 18.00
N PHE A 23 -65.54 -25.68 18.10
CA PHE A 23 -65.86 -24.49 18.90
C PHE A 23 -65.78 -24.78 20.40
N GLY A 24 -65.31 -23.79 21.17
CA GLY A 24 -65.38 -23.79 22.63
C GLY A 24 -64.94 -22.46 23.20
N PHE A 25 -65.88 -21.54 23.43
CA PHE A 25 -65.67 -20.37 24.28
C PHE A 25 -65.86 -20.80 25.74
N SER A 26 -64.81 -20.74 26.55
CA SER A 26 -64.90 -20.65 28.00
C SER A 26 -63.68 -19.88 28.52
N GLY A 27 -63.94 -18.81 29.26
CA GLY A 27 -62.94 -17.85 29.73
C GLY A 27 -61.82 -18.46 30.56
N GLY A 28 -60.65 -17.86 30.42
CA GLY A 28 -59.50 -18.05 31.29
C GLY A 28 -58.66 -16.78 31.22
N ASP A 29 -58.55 -16.10 32.36
CA ASP A 29 -57.67 -14.95 32.58
C ASP A 29 -56.21 -15.35 32.33
N GLY A 30 -55.76 -15.15 31.10
CA GLY A 30 -54.38 -15.34 30.69
C GLY A 30 -53.74 -13.99 30.42
N SER A 31 -53.02 -13.45 31.41
CA SER A 31 -52.14 -12.30 31.23
C SER A 31 -51.25 -12.54 29.99
N PRO A 32 -51.20 -11.64 28.99
CA PRO A 32 -50.42 -11.88 27.78
C PRO A 32 -48.95 -12.05 28.18
N THR A 33 -48.39 -13.22 27.88
CA THR A 33 -46.97 -13.51 28.08
C THR A 33 -46.15 -12.42 27.39
N PRO A 34 -45.24 -11.72 28.08
CA PRO A 34 -44.39 -10.72 27.47
C PRO A 34 -43.54 -11.38 26.38
N VAL A 35 -43.74 -11.00 25.14
CA VAL A 35 -42.82 -11.35 24.06
C VAL A 35 -41.55 -10.54 24.26
N THR A 36 -40.47 -11.20 24.67
CA THR A 36 -39.15 -10.57 24.65
C THR A 36 -38.77 -10.34 23.19
N PRO A 37 -38.53 -9.09 22.74
CA PRO A 37 -38.07 -8.86 21.39
C PRO A 37 -36.81 -9.69 21.13
N ALA A 38 -36.79 -10.42 20.01
CA ALA A 38 -35.58 -11.13 19.58
C ALA A 38 -34.43 -10.11 19.50
N PRO A 39 -33.21 -10.47 19.93
CA PRO A 39 -32.06 -9.58 19.80
C PRO A 39 -31.93 -9.13 18.35
N VAL A 40 -32.17 -7.83 18.10
CA VAL A 40 -31.90 -7.23 16.80
C VAL A 40 -30.38 -7.37 16.59
N PRO A 41 -29.90 -7.83 15.41
CA PRO A 41 -28.48 -7.82 15.12
C PRO A 41 -27.94 -6.41 15.30
N THR A 42 -27.25 -6.17 16.41
CA THR A 42 -26.49 -4.93 16.58
C THR A 42 -25.46 -4.94 15.47
N ASP A 43 -25.53 -3.98 14.54
CA ASP A 43 -24.54 -3.78 13.50
C ASP A 43 -23.16 -4.02 14.09
N SER A 44 -22.48 -5.07 13.63
CA SER A 44 -21.22 -5.52 14.23
C SER A 44 -20.31 -4.32 14.39
N ALA A 45 -19.95 -4.00 15.63
CA ALA A 45 -19.04 -2.90 15.95
C ALA A 45 -17.93 -2.89 14.91
N THR A 46 -17.90 -1.86 14.06
CA THR A 46 -17.12 -1.96 12.83
C THR A 46 -15.66 -2.10 13.21
N ALA A 47 -15.12 -3.30 13.02
CA ALA A 47 -13.76 -3.61 13.44
C ALA A 47 -12.79 -2.75 12.64
N TYR A 48 -12.05 -1.89 13.34
CA TYR A 48 -10.97 -1.11 12.76
C TYR A 48 -9.75 -2.02 12.51
N PRO A 49 -8.92 -1.72 11.50
CA PRO A 49 -7.68 -2.47 11.29
C PRO A 49 -6.73 -2.28 12.47
N ALA A 50 -5.82 -3.23 12.68
CA ALA A 50 -4.84 -3.17 13.76
C ALA A 50 -4.07 -1.83 13.78
N GLY A 51 -3.97 -1.21 14.96
CA GLY A 51 -3.34 0.09 15.16
C GLY A 51 -4.20 1.30 14.78
N VAL A 52 -5.44 1.11 14.30
CA VAL A 52 -6.40 2.16 13.98
C VAL A 52 -7.62 2.06 14.90
N GLY A 53 -8.16 3.20 15.30
CA GLY A 53 -9.38 3.31 16.08
C GLY A 53 -10.33 4.37 15.53
N PRO A 54 -11.46 4.63 16.21
CA PRO A 54 -12.48 5.56 15.74
C PRO A 54 -12.01 7.02 15.67
N THR A 55 -11.06 7.40 16.52
CA THR A 55 -10.58 8.79 16.65
C THR A 55 -9.22 9.02 15.98
N GLY A 56 -8.59 8.00 15.40
CA GLY A 56 -7.23 8.09 14.85
C GLY A 56 -6.44 6.80 14.98
N VAL A 57 -5.13 6.90 14.77
CA VAL A 57 -4.16 5.80 14.92
C VAL A 57 -3.82 5.64 16.40
N THR A 58 -4.18 4.48 16.95
CA THR A 58 -3.91 4.09 18.36
C THR A 58 -2.51 3.54 18.54
N SER A 59 -1.95 2.86 17.52
CA SER A 59 -0.59 2.35 17.53
C SER A 59 0.02 2.37 16.13
N PRO A 60 0.94 3.32 15.84
CA PRO A 60 1.60 3.40 14.54
C PRO A 60 2.41 2.15 14.18
N SER A 61 3.02 1.50 15.18
CA SER A 61 3.79 0.27 14.98
C SER A 61 2.90 -0.92 14.62
N LEU A 62 1.74 -1.07 15.26
CA LEU A 62 0.77 -2.13 14.91
C LEU A 62 0.20 -1.91 13.50
N LEU A 63 -0.10 -0.67 13.11
CA LEU A 63 -0.50 -0.34 11.73
C LEU A 63 0.63 -0.67 10.73
N GLY A 64 1.87 -0.31 11.09
CA GLY A 64 3.05 -0.64 10.29
C GLY A 64 3.23 -2.15 10.11
N SER A 65 3.18 -2.93 11.19
CA SER A 65 3.29 -4.39 11.14
C SER A 65 2.17 -5.00 10.30
N ALA A 66 0.92 -4.60 10.52
CA ALA A 66 -0.22 -5.08 9.73
C ALA A 66 -0.04 -4.78 8.24
N HIS A 67 0.50 -3.61 7.88
CA HIS A 67 0.85 -3.30 6.49
C HIS A 67 1.97 -4.19 5.95
N GLY A 68 3.05 -4.37 6.73
CA GLY A 68 4.18 -5.22 6.37
C GLY A 68 3.77 -6.68 6.13
N ASP A 69 2.94 -7.24 6.99
CA ASP A 69 2.46 -8.62 6.89
C ASP A 69 1.67 -8.85 5.59
N ARG A 70 0.92 -7.84 5.10
CA ARG A 70 0.20 -7.92 3.82
C ARG A 70 1.10 -7.89 2.60
N LEU A 71 2.32 -7.38 2.73
CA LEU A 71 3.28 -7.32 1.64
C LEU A 71 4.33 -8.43 1.73
N ASN A 72 4.51 -9.03 2.91
CA ASN A 72 5.44 -10.12 3.10
C ASN A 72 5.05 -11.33 2.23
N GLY A 73 6.05 -11.95 1.60
CA GLY A 73 5.84 -13.05 0.63
C GLY A 73 4.97 -12.70 -0.59
N THR A 74 4.53 -11.45 -0.76
CA THR A 74 3.53 -11.06 -1.75
C THR A 74 4.15 -10.17 -2.83
N GLY A 75 3.77 -10.37 -4.09
CA GLY A 75 4.14 -9.46 -5.18
C GLY A 75 3.30 -8.18 -5.17
N TYR A 76 3.88 -7.03 -5.49
CA TYR A 76 3.17 -5.75 -5.55
C TYR A 76 3.88 -4.74 -6.46
N THR A 77 3.17 -3.67 -6.82
CA THR A 77 3.74 -2.51 -7.49
C THR A 77 3.78 -1.33 -6.52
N LEU A 78 4.96 -0.76 -6.33
CA LEU A 78 5.24 0.40 -5.49
C LEU A 78 5.56 1.61 -6.37
N THR A 79 4.92 2.74 -6.10
CA THR A 79 5.33 4.04 -6.65
C THR A 79 5.56 5.02 -5.52
N MET A 80 6.77 5.58 -5.44
CA MET A 80 7.09 6.73 -4.60
C MET A 80 7.40 7.93 -5.48
N THR A 81 6.88 9.08 -5.10
CA THR A 81 7.27 10.37 -5.67
C THR A 81 7.60 11.33 -4.55
N ARG A 82 8.77 11.97 -4.62
CA ARG A 82 9.18 13.06 -3.75
C ARG A 82 9.46 14.28 -4.60
N THR A 83 8.81 15.40 -4.29
CA THR A 83 9.01 16.68 -4.97
C THR A 83 9.36 17.73 -3.93
N VAL A 84 10.39 18.53 -4.21
CA VAL A 84 10.82 19.67 -3.42
C VAL A 84 10.78 20.90 -4.31
N ARG A 85 10.08 21.94 -3.86
CA ARG A 85 9.97 23.22 -4.54
C ARG A 85 10.39 24.36 -3.63
N TYR A 86 10.97 25.40 -4.21
CA TYR A 86 11.16 26.68 -3.53
C TYR A 86 9.82 27.40 -3.33
N ALA A 87 9.81 28.43 -2.49
CA ALA A 87 8.64 29.29 -2.30
C ALA A 87 8.11 29.91 -3.61
N ASN A 88 8.98 30.23 -4.57
CA ASN A 88 8.58 30.72 -5.90
C ASN A 88 8.01 29.63 -6.84
N GLY A 89 7.82 28.40 -6.35
CA GLY A 89 7.27 27.27 -7.11
C GLY A 89 8.27 26.52 -8.00
N SER A 90 9.48 27.06 -8.21
CA SER A 90 10.51 26.43 -9.03
C SER A 90 10.96 25.07 -8.47
N LEU A 91 11.33 24.15 -9.35
CA LEU A 91 11.69 22.79 -8.97
C LEU A 91 13.13 22.73 -8.42
N ARG A 92 13.27 22.35 -7.15
CA ARG A 92 14.57 22.07 -6.53
C ARG A 92 15.01 20.63 -6.78
N SER A 93 14.09 19.69 -6.53
CA SER A 93 14.39 18.25 -6.53
C SER A 93 13.13 17.44 -6.80
N HIS A 94 13.22 16.46 -7.70
CA HIS A 94 12.17 15.50 -7.98
C HIS A 94 12.79 14.11 -8.10
N LEU A 95 12.22 13.16 -7.37
CA LEU A 95 12.55 11.75 -7.43
C LEU A 95 11.25 10.96 -7.62
N ARG A 96 11.22 10.10 -8.63
CA ARG A 96 10.18 9.09 -8.81
C ARG A 96 10.84 7.71 -8.83
N VAL A 97 10.35 6.82 -7.99
CA VAL A 97 10.73 5.41 -7.94
C VAL A 97 9.49 4.57 -8.19
N HIS A 98 9.54 3.71 -9.21
CA HIS A 98 8.46 2.79 -9.54
C HIS A 98 9.02 1.37 -9.59
N VAL A 99 8.59 0.51 -8.68
CA VAL A 99 9.07 -0.87 -8.59
C VAL A 99 7.89 -1.81 -8.82
N ALA A 100 7.98 -2.68 -9.82
CA ALA A 100 7.18 -3.89 -9.88
C ALA A 100 8.01 -5.02 -9.25
N LEU A 101 7.46 -5.68 -8.24
CA LEU A 101 8.08 -6.81 -7.54
C LEU A 101 7.11 -7.98 -7.60
N ASP A 102 7.52 -9.11 -8.14
CA ASP A 102 6.68 -10.30 -8.14
C ASP A 102 6.87 -11.13 -6.86
N LYS A 103 6.15 -12.26 -6.77
CA LYS A 103 6.22 -13.19 -5.64
C LYS A 103 7.58 -13.91 -5.52
N ASN A 104 8.28 -14.11 -6.63
CA ASN A 104 9.57 -14.80 -6.72
C ASN A 104 10.74 -13.83 -6.51
N ARG A 105 10.45 -12.54 -6.29
CA ARG A 105 11.41 -11.44 -6.13
C ARG A 105 12.11 -11.02 -7.42
N THR A 106 11.63 -11.48 -8.57
CA THR A 106 11.92 -10.82 -9.84
C THR A 106 11.35 -9.41 -9.79
N HIS A 107 12.15 -8.42 -10.18
CA HIS A 107 11.77 -7.03 -10.06
C HIS A 107 12.17 -6.19 -11.27
N LEU A 108 11.39 -5.13 -11.49
CA LEU A 108 11.68 -4.07 -12.44
C LEU A 108 11.53 -2.73 -11.73
N ALA A 109 12.64 -2.03 -11.52
CA ALA A 109 12.67 -0.71 -10.92
C ALA A 109 12.91 0.36 -11.99
N ASN A 110 12.02 1.35 -12.08
CA ASN A 110 12.13 2.50 -12.96
C ASN A 110 12.28 3.77 -12.13
N ILE A 111 13.37 4.49 -12.36
CA ILE A 111 13.80 5.62 -11.56
C ILE A 111 13.90 6.87 -12.44
N SER A 112 13.44 8.01 -11.94
CA SER A 112 13.62 9.30 -12.59
C SER A 112 14.01 10.36 -11.57
N VAL A 113 15.08 11.11 -11.87
CA VAL A 113 15.54 12.26 -11.09
C VAL A 113 15.62 13.52 -11.93
N ARG A 114 15.17 14.64 -11.37
CA ARG A 114 15.17 15.97 -12.00
C ARG A 114 15.37 17.08 -10.97
N GLY A 115 16.01 18.19 -11.37
CA GLY A 115 16.34 19.32 -10.50
C GLY A 115 17.77 19.26 -9.99
N HIS A 116 18.39 20.42 -9.81
CA HIS A 116 19.82 20.55 -9.52
C HIS A 116 20.23 19.94 -8.15
N ALA A 117 19.27 19.84 -7.21
CA ALA A 117 19.48 19.23 -5.90
C ALA A 117 18.70 17.90 -5.75
N ALA A 118 18.47 17.20 -6.87
CA ALA A 118 17.99 15.83 -6.83
C ALA A 118 19.09 14.85 -6.43
N PRO A 119 18.73 13.71 -5.81
CA PRO A 119 19.72 12.70 -5.43
C PRO A 119 20.52 12.21 -6.64
N VAL A 120 21.82 12.00 -6.45
CA VAL A 120 22.77 11.58 -7.51
C VAL A 120 22.85 10.06 -7.68
N LEU A 121 21.80 9.31 -7.30
CA LEU A 121 21.78 7.84 -7.36
C LEU A 121 21.92 7.27 -8.79
N LEU A 122 21.68 8.09 -9.82
CA LEU A 122 21.88 7.74 -11.24
C LEU A 122 23.02 8.57 -11.89
N GLY A 123 23.84 9.23 -11.06
CA GLY A 123 24.74 10.31 -11.46
C GLY A 123 24.06 11.67 -11.51
N ARG A 124 24.67 12.64 -12.20
CA ARG A 124 24.18 14.03 -12.28
C ARG A 124 22.77 14.09 -12.91
N PRO A 125 21.75 14.64 -12.22
CA PRO A 125 20.43 14.86 -12.80
C PRO A 125 20.46 15.87 -13.97
N PRO A 126 19.54 15.79 -14.95
CA PRO A 126 18.44 14.83 -15.03
C PRO A 126 18.89 13.45 -15.54
N ALA A 127 18.32 12.40 -14.96
CA ALA A 127 18.61 11.03 -15.36
C ALA A 127 17.38 10.14 -15.18
N THR A 128 17.30 9.09 -15.99
CA THR A 128 16.32 8.01 -15.82
C THR A 128 17.00 6.67 -15.96
N ALA A 129 16.55 5.67 -15.22
CA ALA A 129 17.08 4.33 -15.34
C ALA A 129 15.99 3.27 -15.13
N SER A 130 16.19 2.12 -15.77
CA SER A 130 15.43 0.89 -15.54
C SER A 130 16.39 -0.20 -15.09
N PHE A 131 16.05 -0.89 -14.01
CA PHE A 131 16.82 -2.00 -13.46
C PHE A 131 15.93 -3.21 -13.38
N TRP A 132 16.41 -4.34 -13.89
CA TRP A 132 15.67 -5.59 -13.87
C TRP A 132 16.55 -6.70 -13.32
N SER A 133 15.96 -7.58 -12.53
CA SER A 133 16.61 -8.81 -12.12
C SER A 133 15.62 -9.87 -11.74
N ASP A 134 15.97 -11.12 -12.06
CA ASP A 134 15.29 -12.35 -11.68
C ASP A 134 15.98 -13.09 -10.53
N GLY A 135 17.10 -12.56 -10.02
CA GLY A 135 17.92 -13.18 -8.97
C GLY A 135 19.27 -13.66 -9.49
N ASP A 136 19.35 -14.04 -10.76
CA ASP A 136 20.58 -14.54 -11.38
C ASP A 136 21.27 -13.45 -12.20
N THR A 137 20.48 -12.66 -12.93
CA THR A 137 20.98 -11.58 -13.76
C THR A 137 20.57 -10.23 -13.20
N TYR A 138 21.46 -9.22 -13.22
CA TYR A 138 21.10 -7.84 -12.93
C TYR A 138 21.37 -6.93 -14.14
N LEU A 139 20.30 -6.41 -14.74
CA LEU A 139 20.37 -5.59 -15.96
C LEU A 139 20.04 -4.13 -15.67
N ARG A 140 20.73 -3.23 -16.36
CA ARG A 140 20.50 -1.79 -16.29
C ARG A 140 20.32 -1.20 -17.68
N ARG A 141 19.35 -0.30 -17.80
CA ARG A 141 19.25 0.71 -18.86
C ARG A 141 19.31 2.09 -18.23
N LEU A 142 20.33 2.89 -18.52
CA LEU A 142 20.51 4.25 -18.01
C LEU A 142 20.42 5.27 -19.15
N VAL A 143 19.61 6.31 -18.98
CA VAL A 143 19.55 7.48 -19.87
C VAL A 143 20.00 8.72 -19.11
N ARG A 144 21.11 9.32 -19.57
CA ARG A 144 21.70 10.53 -19.00
C ARG A 144 22.53 11.25 -20.08
N ASP A 145 22.59 12.57 -20.05
CA ASP A 145 23.38 13.39 -21.00
C ASP A 145 23.09 13.06 -22.48
N ASN A 146 21.80 12.80 -22.79
CA ASN A 146 21.31 12.36 -24.10
C ASN A 146 21.93 11.05 -24.64
N ARG A 147 22.53 10.24 -23.76
CA ARG A 147 23.07 8.92 -24.07
C ARG A 147 22.25 7.85 -23.36
N THR A 148 22.10 6.70 -24.01
CA THR A 148 21.54 5.49 -23.40
C THR A 148 22.62 4.44 -23.28
N VAL A 149 22.83 3.95 -22.07
CA VAL A 149 23.79 2.88 -21.76
C VAL A 149 23.01 1.66 -21.27
N TYR A 150 23.42 0.49 -21.74
CA TYR A 150 22.90 -0.80 -21.29
C TYR A 150 24.05 -1.57 -20.65
N ASN A 151 23.77 -2.27 -19.54
CA ASN A 151 24.76 -3.09 -18.85
C ASN A 151 24.07 -4.33 -18.30
N GLU A 152 24.76 -5.45 -18.40
CA GLU A 152 24.57 -6.60 -17.53
C GLU A 152 25.59 -6.50 -16.39
N TYR A 153 25.25 -7.08 -15.25
CA TYR A 153 26.14 -7.24 -14.12
C TYR A 153 26.06 -8.70 -13.70
N ASP A 154 27.22 -9.35 -13.59
CA ASP A 154 27.36 -10.66 -12.95
C ASP A 154 26.97 -10.55 -11.46
N PRO A 155 26.49 -11.63 -10.81
CA PRO A 155 25.41 -11.59 -9.83
C PRO A 155 25.65 -10.63 -8.65
N PRO A 156 24.56 -10.10 -8.05
CA PRO A 156 24.57 -8.84 -7.32
C PRO A 156 25.20 -8.97 -5.93
N ASP A 157 26.53 -9.03 -5.83
CA ASP A 157 27.23 -8.93 -4.55
C ASP A 157 27.18 -7.50 -3.96
N SER A 158 26.65 -6.53 -4.71
CA SER A 158 26.36 -5.19 -4.19
C SER A 158 24.87 -5.04 -3.85
N TYR A 159 24.58 -4.52 -2.65
CA TYR A 159 23.23 -4.23 -2.15
C TYR A 159 22.34 -3.50 -3.17
N ALA A 160 22.93 -2.63 -4.01
CA ALA A 160 22.23 -1.86 -5.04
C ALA A 160 21.60 -2.71 -6.17
N GLY A 161 22.04 -3.97 -6.34
CA GLY A 161 21.47 -4.92 -7.30
C GLY A 161 20.19 -5.61 -6.84
N THR A 162 19.76 -5.37 -5.60
CA THR A 162 18.66 -6.11 -4.98
C THR A 162 17.34 -5.34 -4.98
N TRP A 163 16.22 -6.07 -4.97
CA TRP A 163 14.90 -5.44 -4.78
C TRP A 163 14.81 -4.71 -3.44
N GLN A 164 15.53 -5.18 -2.41
CA GLN A 164 15.57 -4.54 -1.09
C GLN A 164 16.12 -3.12 -1.19
N TYR A 165 17.15 -2.87 -2.00
CA TYR A 165 17.65 -1.51 -2.20
C TYR A 165 16.58 -0.62 -2.84
N TRP A 166 15.97 -1.06 -3.94
CA TRP A 166 14.99 -0.26 -4.66
C TRP A 166 13.73 0.02 -3.83
N VAL A 167 13.27 -0.94 -3.04
CA VAL A 167 12.10 -0.80 -2.17
C VAL A 167 12.47 -0.10 -0.86
N HIS A 168 13.40 -0.64 -0.07
CA HIS A 168 13.65 -0.21 1.31
C HIS A 168 14.53 1.02 1.44
N THR A 169 15.31 1.36 0.42
CA THR A 169 16.27 2.47 0.47
C THR A 169 15.91 3.57 -0.53
N ALA A 170 15.68 3.24 -1.80
CA ALA A 170 15.40 4.24 -2.82
C ALA A 170 13.96 4.77 -2.75
N ALA A 171 12.97 3.89 -2.56
CA ALA A 171 11.56 4.28 -2.48
C ALA A 171 11.12 4.64 -1.05
N LEU A 172 11.50 3.82 -0.08
CA LEU A 172 11.05 3.91 1.30
C LEU A 172 12.19 4.33 2.23
N ASN A 173 11.83 4.78 3.42
CA ASN A 173 12.75 5.04 4.52
C ASN A 173 12.84 3.78 5.41
N GLY A 174 13.23 2.65 4.82
CA GLY A 174 13.28 1.33 5.46
C GLY A 174 12.25 0.32 4.92
N ARG A 175 12.06 -0.78 5.64
CA ARG A 175 11.04 -1.80 5.31
C ARG A 175 9.63 -1.17 5.26
N PRO A 176 8.68 -1.72 4.49
CA PRO A 176 7.33 -1.16 4.37
C PRO A 176 6.65 -0.85 5.72
N ALA A 177 6.74 -1.78 6.68
CA ALA A 177 6.22 -1.57 8.03
C ALA A 177 6.87 -0.37 8.75
N ALA A 178 8.18 -0.23 8.63
CA ALA A 178 8.93 0.85 9.26
C ALA A 178 8.63 2.21 8.61
N ASP A 179 8.46 2.26 7.27
CA ASP A 179 8.12 3.52 6.58
C ASP A 179 6.73 4.03 7.01
N VAL A 180 5.73 3.14 7.07
CA VAL A 180 4.39 3.50 7.58
C VAL A 180 4.47 3.98 9.03
N THR A 181 5.15 3.23 9.90
CA THR A 181 5.30 3.59 11.31
C THR A 181 5.92 4.99 11.46
N ARG A 182 7.05 5.24 10.80
CA ARG A 182 7.79 6.52 10.87
C ARG A 182 7.03 7.69 10.22
N THR A 183 6.18 7.40 9.25
CA THR A 183 5.34 8.40 8.59
C THR A 183 4.17 8.82 9.47
N VAL A 184 3.54 7.88 10.16
CA VAL A 184 2.30 8.13 10.91
C VAL A 184 2.56 8.56 12.36
N ALA A 185 3.58 7.99 13.01
CA ALA A 185 3.87 8.22 14.43
C ALA A 185 4.00 9.70 14.86
N PRO A 186 4.57 10.61 14.02
CA PRO A 186 4.68 12.02 14.38
C PRO A 186 3.36 12.77 14.46
N PHE A 187 2.26 12.26 13.90
CA PHE A 187 1.03 13.03 13.71
C PHE A 187 -0.01 12.76 14.81
N HIS A 188 -0.69 13.82 15.25
CA HIS A 188 -2.05 13.66 15.75
C HIS A 188 -2.94 13.32 14.56
N THR A 189 -3.65 12.19 14.66
CA THR A 189 -4.43 11.67 13.54
C THR A 189 -5.91 11.62 13.87
N ARG A 190 -6.73 11.67 12.82
CA ARG A 190 -8.16 11.41 12.82
C ARG A 190 -8.46 10.30 11.83
N THR A 191 -9.49 9.51 12.11
CA THR A 191 -9.94 8.44 11.22
C THR A 191 -11.35 8.72 10.74
N SER A 192 -11.56 8.65 9.44
CA SER A 192 -12.87 8.67 8.81
C SER A 192 -13.03 7.46 7.89
N ARG A 193 -14.26 7.17 7.46
CA ARG A 193 -14.51 6.15 6.44
C ARG A 193 -14.42 6.76 5.04
N SER A 194 -13.83 6.00 4.14
CA SER A 194 -13.83 6.29 2.72
C SER A 194 -15.19 5.90 2.12
N GLY A 195 -15.80 6.81 1.35
CA GLY A 195 -16.92 6.47 0.45
C GLY A 195 -16.45 5.94 -0.92
N ARG A 196 -15.14 5.78 -1.14
CA ARG A 196 -14.59 5.35 -2.43
C ARG A 196 -14.55 3.83 -2.55
N SER A 197 -14.71 3.33 -3.77
CA SER A 197 -14.68 1.91 -4.14
C SER A 197 -13.27 1.35 -4.42
N ASP A 198 -12.19 2.06 -4.06
CA ASP A 198 -10.80 1.64 -4.34
C ASP A 198 -10.25 0.52 -3.41
N GLY A 199 -11.14 -0.03 -2.58
CA GLY A 199 -10.87 -1.04 -1.58
C GLY A 199 -10.25 -0.50 -0.28
N ALA A 200 -9.90 0.79 -0.22
CA ALA A 200 -9.56 1.45 1.04
C ALA A 200 -10.84 1.85 1.77
N VAL A 201 -10.93 1.51 3.05
CA VAL A 201 -12.15 1.71 3.84
C VAL A 201 -11.97 2.85 4.84
N TYR A 202 -10.74 3.11 5.27
CA TYR A 202 -10.42 4.15 6.25
C TYR A 202 -9.49 5.19 5.64
N VAL A 203 -9.77 6.46 5.92
CA VAL A 203 -8.90 7.58 5.64
C VAL A 203 -8.35 8.09 6.97
N ILE A 204 -7.03 8.09 7.09
CA ILE A 204 -6.31 8.63 8.24
C ILE A 204 -5.76 9.98 7.81
N SER A 205 -6.12 11.05 8.53
CA SER A 205 -5.62 12.39 8.28
C SER A 205 -4.89 12.95 9.50
N GLY A 206 -3.87 13.77 9.28
CA GLY A 206 -3.18 14.51 10.32
C GLY A 206 -2.71 15.86 9.80
N ASP A 207 -2.83 16.91 10.61
CA ASP A 207 -2.47 18.31 10.30
C ASP A 207 -1.66 18.95 11.42
N ARG A 208 -1.38 18.20 12.48
CA ARG A 208 -0.60 18.64 13.64
C ARG A 208 0.38 17.54 14.05
N LEU A 209 1.61 17.94 14.33
CA LEU A 209 2.62 17.05 14.90
C LEU A 209 2.40 16.90 16.41
N ARG A 210 2.77 15.74 16.97
CA ARG A 210 2.78 15.48 18.41
C ARG A 210 3.94 16.23 19.06
N ASP A 211 3.78 16.63 20.31
CA ASP A 211 4.82 17.40 21.03
C ASP A 211 6.11 16.59 21.24
N ASN A 212 5.99 15.25 21.32
CA ASN A 212 7.11 14.32 21.38
C ASN A 212 7.61 13.84 19.99
N ALA A 213 7.14 14.44 18.89
CA ALA A 213 7.64 14.16 17.54
C ALA A 213 9.06 14.73 17.29
N THR A 214 9.76 15.12 18.36
CA THR A 214 11.12 15.67 18.45
C THR A 214 12.22 14.72 17.98
N SER A 215 11.90 13.66 17.23
CA SER A 215 12.93 13.11 16.35
C SER A 215 13.43 14.26 15.47
N THR A 216 14.75 14.47 15.44
CA THR A 216 15.41 15.60 14.74
C THR A 216 14.91 15.78 13.31
N VAL A 217 14.43 14.70 12.70
CA VAL A 217 13.89 14.62 11.34
C VAL A 217 12.60 15.43 11.14
N TRP A 218 11.70 15.52 12.14
CA TRP A 218 10.39 16.19 12.02
C TRP A 218 10.29 17.53 12.77
N ALA A 219 11.17 17.78 13.75
CA ALA A 219 11.11 18.97 14.61
C ALA A 219 11.18 20.30 13.84
N SER A 220 11.93 20.36 12.72
CA SER A 220 12.08 21.57 11.91
C SER A 220 10.96 21.78 10.87
N ARG A 221 10.02 20.84 10.74
CA ARG A 221 9.01 20.85 9.67
C ARG A 221 7.76 21.59 10.13
N LYS A 222 7.32 22.53 9.31
CA LYS A 222 6.12 23.35 9.55
C LYS A 222 5.00 22.94 8.61
N ASN A 223 3.77 23.25 8.99
CA ASN A 223 2.55 22.99 8.19
C ASN A 223 2.48 21.55 7.69
N ALA A 224 2.86 20.60 8.54
CA ALA A 224 2.95 19.20 8.17
C ALA A 224 1.56 18.58 8.08
N THR A 225 1.25 17.95 6.95
CA THR A 225 0.01 17.22 6.72
C THR A 225 0.31 15.76 6.35
N LEU A 226 -0.62 14.89 6.70
CA LEU A 226 -0.65 13.47 6.38
C LEU A 226 -2.05 13.10 5.91
N VAL A 227 -2.13 12.35 4.81
CA VAL A 227 -3.35 11.62 4.41
C VAL A 227 -2.95 10.21 4.01
N ALA A 228 -3.57 9.19 4.59
CA ALA A 228 -3.32 7.79 4.30
C ALA A 228 -4.63 7.01 4.12
N HIS A 229 -4.64 6.08 3.16
CA HIS A 229 -5.80 5.26 2.81
C HIS A 229 -5.52 3.81 3.21
N VAL A 230 -6.35 3.25 4.09
CA VAL A 230 -6.14 1.95 4.72
C VAL A 230 -7.31 1.02 4.47
N THR A 231 -7.03 -0.23 4.10
CA THR A 231 -8.06 -1.28 3.98
C THR A 231 -8.51 -1.76 5.35
N ARG A 232 -9.64 -2.50 5.43
CA ARG A 232 -10.04 -3.21 6.68
C ARG A 232 -8.99 -4.16 7.22
N SER A 233 -8.08 -4.55 6.34
CA SER A 233 -7.08 -5.58 6.59
C SER A 233 -5.74 -5.02 7.09
N GLY A 234 -5.61 -3.69 7.20
CA GLY A 234 -4.38 -3.01 7.63
C GLY A 234 -3.40 -2.67 6.51
N LEU A 235 -3.73 -2.95 5.24
CA LEU A 235 -2.89 -2.52 4.12
C LEU A 235 -3.06 -1.01 3.89
N VAL A 236 -1.99 -0.23 4.10
CA VAL A 236 -1.92 1.16 3.66
C VAL A 236 -1.71 1.19 2.13
N ARG A 237 -2.75 1.53 1.38
CA ARG A 237 -2.75 1.55 -0.10
C ARG A 237 -1.98 2.73 -0.65
N ASN A 238 -2.11 3.88 -0.01
CA ASN A 238 -1.36 5.07 -0.35
C ASN A 238 -1.29 6.01 0.84
N TYR A 239 -0.28 6.86 0.83
CA TYR A 239 -0.18 7.98 1.76
C TYR A 239 0.60 9.13 1.14
N ARG A 240 0.24 10.34 1.57
CA ARG A 240 0.88 11.60 1.20
C ARG A 240 1.27 12.34 2.46
N THR A 241 2.49 12.86 2.48
CA THR A 241 2.92 13.87 3.43
C THR A 241 3.32 15.13 2.70
N GLU A 242 3.00 16.28 3.28
CA GLU A 242 3.43 17.58 2.79
C GLU A 242 3.84 18.46 3.96
N TYR A 243 4.94 19.19 3.83
CA TYR A 243 5.42 20.10 4.87
C TYR A 243 6.37 21.15 4.28
N THR A 244 6.58 22.23 5.02
CA THR A 244 7.61 23.23 4.73
C THR A 244 8.81 23.07 5.66
N THR A 245 10.01 23.38 5.15
CA THR A 245 11.26 23.40 5.92
C THR A 245 12.21 24.41 5.27
N VAL A 246 13.33 24.71 5.92
CA VAL A 246 14.42 25.49 5.33
C VAL A 246 15.52 24.56 4.80
N THR A 247 16.24 24.98 3.76
CA THR A 247 17.50 24.36 3.33
C THR A 247 18.63 24.78 4.28
N ASP A 248 19.80 24.14 4.16
CA ASP A 248 20.99 24.54 4.92
C ASP A 248 21.42 26.00 4.61
N GLY A 249 21.09 26.51 3.41
CA GLY A 249 21.29 27.90 3.01
C GLY A 249 20.18 28.87 3.46
N GLY A 250 19.18 28.40 4.22
CA GLY A 250 18.09 29.22 4.75
C GLY A 250 16.86 29.37 3.84
N ASP A 251 16.88 28.81 2.63
CA ASP A 251 15.75 28.97 1.70
C ASP A 251 14.53 28.16 2.14
N PRO A 252 13.32 28.75 2.20
CA PRO A 252 12.10 28.01 2.46
C PRO A 252 11.72 27.11 1.27
N ILE A 253 11.46 25.84 1.56
CA ILE A 253 11.07 24.82 0.60
C ILE A 253 9.82 24.06 1.06
N THR A 254 9.01 23.64 0.09
CA THR A 254 7.89 22.71 0.31
C THR A 254 8.30 21.33 -0.17
N VAL A 255 8.09 20.32 0.67
CA VAL A 255 8.37 18.92 0.38
C VAL A 255 7.05 18.16 0.33
N THR A 256 6.77 17.53 -0.81
CA THR A 256 5.66 16.59 -0.97
C THR A 256 6.23 15.20 -1.20
N ARG A 257 5.78 14.21 -0.43
CA ARG A 257 6.05 12.79 -0.67
C ARG A 257 4.74 12.04 -0.80
N THR A 258 4.62 11.22 -1.84
CA THR A 258 3.49 10.30 -2.04
C THR A 258 4.03 8.90 -2.26
N VAL A 259 3.40 7.92 -1.60
CA VAL A 259 3.69 6.50 -1.78
C VAL A 259 2.39 5.77 -2.08
N ARG A 260 2.44 4.82 -3.02
CA ARG A 260 1.28 4.03 -3.44
C ARG A 260 1.68 2.58 -3.70
N PHE A 261 0.88 1.67 -3.16
CA PHE A 261 0.93 0.23 -3.42
C PHE A 261 -0.27 -0.19 -4.25
N THR A 262 -0.03 -0.82 -5.39
CA THR A 262 -1.06 -1.37 -6.29
C THR A 262 -0.73 -2.80 -6.67
N LYS A 263 -1.69 -3.49 -7.29
CA LYS A 263 -1.54 -4.87 -7.77
C LYS A 263 -0.99 -5.86 -6.71
N VAL A 264 -1.24 -5.60 -5.42
CA VAL A 264 -0.83 -6.47 -4.32
C VAL A 264 -1.43 -7.86 -4.51
N GLY A 265 -0.58 -8.88 -4.57
CA GLY A 265 -0.93 -10.28 -4.87
C GLY A 265 -0.93 -10.63 -6.36
N ASN A 266 -0.94 -9.64 -7.26
CA ASN A 266 -1.22 -9.82 -8.68
C ASN A 266 -0.11 -9.23 -9.59
N THR A 267 1.02 -8.82 -9.04
CA THR A 267 2.15 -8.32 -9.84
C THR A 267 2.96 -9.48 -10.40
N MET A 268 3.15 -9.47 -11.72
CA MET A 268 4.07 -10.34 -12.45
C MET A 268 5.13 -9.47 -13.13
N VAL A 269 6.37 -9.96 -13.16
CA VAL A 269 7.49 -9.27 -13.81
C VAL A 269 8.15 -10.24 -14.77
N GLY A 270 8.15 -9.91 -16.06
CA GLY A 270 8.89 -10.64 -17.08
C GLY A 270 10.17 -9.90 -17.49
N PRO A 271 10.97 -10.49 -18.39
CA PRO A 271 12.12 -9.84 -18.99
C PRO A 271 11.74 -8.51 -19.65
N PRO A 272 12.56 -7.45 -19.51
CA PRO A 272 12.30 -6.19 -20.15
C PRO A 272 12.60 -6.26 -21.66
N PRO A 273 11.95 -5.42 -22.49
CA PRO A 273 12.15 -5.40 -23.95
C PRO A 273 13.55 -4.94 -24.40
N TRP A 274 14.42 -4.59 -23.46
CA TRP A 274 15.79 -4.18 -23.69
C TRP A 274 16.81 -5.18 -23.12
N ARG A 275 16.37 -6.36 -22.64
CA ARG A 275 17.24 -7.40 -22.09
C ARG A 275 18.39 -7.73 -23.04
N ASP A 276 18.07 -8.12 -24.26
CA ASP A 276 19.07 -8.59 -25.23
C ASP A 276 20.15 -7.53 -25.52
N ARG A 277 19.77 -6.25 -25.51
CA ARG A 277 20.73 -5.13 -25.68
C ARG A 277 21.67 -4.98 -24.50
N ALA A 278 21.21 -5.26 -23.28
CA ALA A 278 22.06 -5.22 -22.09
C ALA A 278 23.07 -6.36 -22.09
N GLN A 279 22.67 -7.55 -22.55
CA GLN A 279 23.53 -8.74 -22.58
C GLN A 279 24.48 -8.77 -23.79
N SER A 280 24.16 -8.05 -24.86
CA SER A 280 25.01 -7.95 -26.04
C SER A 280 26.12 -6.90 -25.92
N THR A 281 26.16 -6.14 -24.82
CA THR A 281 27.15 -5.08 -24.60
C THR A 281 28.30 -5.67 -23.77
N PRO A 282 29.51 -5.85 -24.33
CA PRO A 282 30.67 -6.29 -23.55
C PRO A 282 30.99 -5.29 -22.44
N ASP A 283 31.43 -5.79 -21.28
CA ASP A 283 31.89 -4.99 -20.14
C ASP A 283 33.07 -4.04 -20.47
#